data_AF-A0A2W6Z1F2-F1
#
_entry.id   AF-A0A2W6Z1F2-F1
#
_cell.length_a   1.000
_cell.length_b   1.000
_cell.length_c   1.000
_cell.angle_alpha   90.00
_cell.angle_beta   90.00
_cell.angle_gamma   90.00
#
_symmetry.space_group_name_H-M   'P 1'
#
loop_
_entity.id
_entity.type
_entity.pdbx_description
1 polymer ?
#
loop_
_entity_poly.entity_id
_entity_poly.type
_entity_poly.pdbx_seq_one_letter_code
_entity_poly.pdbx_strand_id
1 'polypeptide(L)'
;MFQPRAEIIADSINLQGDRLTTFVLTYHRMIHSEFMTHRMLSKNSSSSRAIPVEKMIKLVESQEVYPLHWGKNQKGMSAQAEVTEEEINIAKAVWQEARNDAIRHAKKFVEIGIHKQVVNRLLEPFSTITVICSGTEYKNFFDQRCHPDAQPEIQNLAHKMKAAYDANQPQQLAAGEWHLPLIKQEDIDEISDRHELVKISVGRCARVSYLNHDGIRSLSDDIKLHDRLISSKPAHLSPFEHIAIALSSSEKRANFTGFQSYRYELERNQ
;
A
#
# COMPACT_ATOMS: atom_id res chain seq x y z
N MET A 1 2.87 -20.11 -4.84
CA MET A 1 3.08 -19.34 -3.60
C MET A 1 3.23 -17.85 -3.91
N PHE A 2 2.50 -17.00 -3.17
CA PHE A 2 2.53 -15.55 -3.33
C PHE A 2 3.92 -14.97 -3.02
N GLN A 3 4.28 -13.90 -3.73
CA GLN A 3 5.47 -13.10 -3.47
C GLN A 3 5.06 -11.62 -3.37
N PRO A 4 5.62 -10.84 -2.43
CA PRO A 4 5.39 -9.41 -2.37
C PRO A 4 5.69 -8.70 -3.71
N ARG A 5 5.01 -7.59 -3.95
CA ARG A 5 5.20 -6.73 -5.14
C ARG A 5 5.37 -5.29 -4.70
N ALA A 6 6.26 -4.57 -5.37
CA ALA A 6 6.47 -3.15 -5.20
C ALA A 6 6.61 -2.51 -6.59
N GLU A 7 5.74 -1.57 -6.90
CA GLU A 7 5.72 -0.83 -8.15
C GLU A 7 5.75 0.66 -7.83
N ILE A 8 6.63 1.41 -8.50
CA ILE A 8 6.67 2.87 -8.40
C ILE A 8 5.62 3.44 -9.34
N ILE A 9 4.68 4.23 -8.80
CA ILE A 9 3.58 4.85 -9.56
C ILE A 9 3.75 6.36 -9.73
N ALA A 10 4.73 6.96 -9.04
CA ALA A 10 5.32 8.25 -9.34
C ALA A 10 6.63 8.39 -8.58
N ASP A 11 7.58 9.11 -9.16
CA ASP A 11 8.88 9.36 -8.56
C ASP A 11 9.41 10.69 -9.03
N SER A 12 9.69 11.58 -8.09
CA SER A 12 10.03 12.97 -8.38
C SER A 12 11.18 13.43 -7.52
N ILE A 13 11.99 14.34 -8.06
CA ILE A 13 13.09 14.97 -7.35
C ILE A 13 13.01 16.49 -7.54
N ASN A 14 13.07 17.25 -6.45
CA ASN A 14 13.07 18.71 -6.53
C ASN A 14 14.47 19.23 -6.93
N LEU A 15 14.60 20.55 -7.13
CA LEU A 15 15.88 21.17 -7.49
C LEU A 15 16.97 21.09 -6.39
N GLN A 16 16.59 20.77 -5.15
CA GLN A 16 17.53 20.59 -4.03
C GLN A 16 18.03 19.14 -3.88
N GLY A 17 17.47 18.21 -4.66
CA GLY A 17 17.81 16.79 -4.59
C GLY A 17 16.96 15.97 -3.62
N ASP A 18 15.92 16.55 -3.01
CA ASP A 18 14.96 15.79 -2.23
C ASP A 18 14.09 14.95 -3.16
N ARG A 19 14.04 13.64 -2.93
CA ARG A 19 13.29 12.69 -3.76
C ARG A 19 12.01 12.24 -3.06
N LEU A 20 10.85 12.43 -3.68
CA LEU A 20 9.57 11.89 -3.26
C LEU A 20 9.19 10.73 -4.19
N THR A 21 9.06 9.54 -3.62
CA THR A 21 8.63 8.34 -4.35
C THR A 21 7.31 7.85 -3.81
N THR A 22 6.40 7.45 -4.70
CA THR A 22 5.13 6.81 -4.37
C THR A 22 5.08 5.40 -4.96
N PHE A 23 4.83 4.43 -4.09
CA PHE A 23 4.70 3.02 -4.44
C PHE A 23 3.26 2.54 -4.36
N VAL A 24 2.91 1.56 -5.20
CA VAL A 24 1.87 0.56 -4.92
C VAL A 24 2.56 -0.72 -4.44
N LEU A 25 2.20 -1.14 -3.24
CA LEU A 25 2.75 -2.32 -2.60
C LEU A 25 1.67 -3.38 -2.47
N THR A 26 1.98 -4.64 -2.76
CA THR A 26 1.14 -5.80 -2.39
C THR A 26 1.95 -6.75 -1.55
N TYR A 27 1.50 -7.11 -0.35
CA TYR A 27 2.24 -7.99 0.56
C TYR A 27 1.31 -8.78 1.50
N HIS A 28 1.88 -9.69 2.28
CA HIS A 28 1.15 -10.50 3.26
C HIS A 28 0.45 -9.61 4.28
N ARG A 29 -0.87 -9.74 4.44
CA ARG A 29 -1.63 -8.91 5.39
C ARG A 29 -1.12 -9.05 6.83
N MET A 30 -0.59 -10.22 7.19
CA MET A 30 -0.07 -10.51 8.53
C MET A 30 1.11 -9.63 8.96
N ILE A 31 1.87 -9.04 8.02
CA ILE A 31 3.00 -8.13 8.37
C ILE A 31 2.65 -6.64 8.30
N HIS A 32 1.36 -6.31 8.17
CA HIS A 32 0.95 -4.93 7.99
C HIS A 32 1.25 -4.05 9.21
N SER A 33 1.13 -4.57 10.42
CA SER A 33 1.48 -3.86 11.66
C SER A 33 2.93 -3.37 11.65
N GLU A 34 3.85 -4.22 11.18
CA GLU A 34 5.29 -3.99 11.11
C GLU A 34 5.60 -2.91 10.07
N PHE A 35 4.87 -2.89 8.95
CA PHE A 35 4.99 -1.82 7.95
C PHE A 35 4.46 -0.47 8.50
N MET A 36 3.40 -0.50 9.30
CA MET A 36 2.79 0.72 9.86
C MET A 36 3.67 1.43 10.89
N THR A 37 4.70 0.77 11.46
CA THR A 37 5.63 1.41 12.42
C THR A 37 6.50 2.50 11.80
N HIS A 38 6.64 2.52 10.46
CA HIS A 38 7.45 3.49 9.74
C HIS A 38 6.69 4.79 9.51
N ARG A 39 6.63 5.64 10.54
CA ARG A 39 5.76 6.84 10.60
C ARG A 39 6.04 7.90 9.54
N MET A 40 7.28 7.99 9.04
CA MET A 40 7.66 8.96 8.00
C MET A 40 7.15 8.60 6.60
N LEU A 41 6.53 7.43 6.44
CA LEU A 41 5.88 7.03 5.20
C LEU A 41 4.38 7.32 5.30
N SER A 42 3.86 8.11 4.37
CA SER A 42 2.43 8.36 4.21
C SER A 42 1.76 7.21 3.47
N LYS A 43 0.59 6.75 3.95
CA LYS A 43 0.00 5.47 3.53
C LYS A 43 -1.50 5.55 3.31
N ASN A 44 -1.98 4.89 2.26
CA ASN A 44 -3.39 4.54 2.07
C ASN A 44 -3.51 3.05 1.79
N SER A 45 -4.23 2.31 2.63
CA SER A 45 -4.30 0.85 2.58
C SER A 45 -5.69 0.34 2.21
N SER A 46 -5.74 -0.76 1.45
CA SER A 46 -7.00 -1.42 1.13
C SER A 46 -7.69 -1.92 2.40
N SER A 47 -8.97 -1.63 2.57
CA SER A 47 -9.73 -2.07 3.74
C SER A 47 -10.54 -3.33 3.45
N SER A 48 -10.28 -4.40 4.19
CA SER A 48 -11.12 -5.62 4.16
C SER A 48 -12.58 -5.32 4.49
N ARG A 49 -12.86 -4.30 5.30
CA ARG A 49 -14.24 -3.86 5.62
C ARG A 49 -14.99 -3.33 4.39
N ALA A 50 -14.26 -2.84 3.38
CA ALA A 50 -14.88 -2.39 2.13
C ALA A 50 -15.25 -3.58 1.22
N ILE A 51 -14.53 -4.70 1.32
CA ILE A 51 -14.63 -5.85 0.43
C ILE A 51 -15.82 -6.76 0.86
N PRO A 52 -16.74 -7.11 -0.06
CA PRO A 52 -17.78 -8.13 0.21
C PRO A 52 -17.18 -9.46 0.68
N VAL A 53 -17.84 -10.16 1.60
CA VAL A 53 -17.29 -11.38 2.22
C VAL A 53 -17.03 -12.45 1.16
N GLU A 54 -17.93 -12.61 0.20
CA GLU A 54 -17.83 -13.60 -0.88
C GLU A 54 -16.60 -13.35 -1.75
N LYS A 55 -16.26 -12.07 -1.99
CA LYS A 55 -15.04 -11.69 -2.72
C LYS A 55 -13.80 -11.98 -1.89
N MET A 56 -13.84 -11.72 -0.58
CA MET A 56 -12.71 -12.01 0.32
C MET A 56 -12.46 -13.52 0.43
N ILE A 57 -13.51 -14.34 0.52
CA ILE A 57 -13.40 -15.81 0.51
C ILE A 57 -12.74 -16.27 -0.79
N LYS A 58 -13.24 -15.82 -1.95
CA LYS A 58 -12.64 -16.17 -3.24
C LYS A 58 -11.17 -15.74 -3.33
N LEU A 59 -10.83 -14.57 -2.79
CA LEU A 59 -9.45 -14.10 -2.75
C LEU A 59 -8.56 -15.09 -1.97
N VAL A 60 -8.97 -15.48 -0.76
CA VAL A 60 -8.22 -16.42 0.10
C VAL A 60 -8.18 -17.84 -0.50
N GLU A 61 -9.24 -18.29 -1.17
CA GLU A 61 -9.27 -19.58 -1.89
C GLU A 61 -8.31 -19.57 -3.08
N SER A 62 -8.24 -18.45 -3.82
CA SER A 62 -7.41 -18.33 -5.04
C SER A 62 -5.93 -18.03 -4.79
N GLN A 63 -5.58 -17.42 -3.64
CA GLN A 63 -4.21 -17.02 -3.35
C GLN A 63 -3.52 -18.02 -2.41
N GLU A 64 -2.37 -18.53 -2.85
CA GLU A 64 -1.45 -19.30 -1.99
C GLU A 64 -0.59 -18.36 -1.13
N VAL A 65 -1.22 -17.72 -0.15
CA VAL A 65 -0.55 -16.87 0.85
C VAL A 65 -0.03 -17.74 1.99
N TYR A 66 1.27 -17.99 1.99
CA TYR A 66 1.98 -18.79 2.99
C TYR A 66 3.18 -18.00 3.51
N PRO A 67 3.64 -18.25 4.75
CA PRO A 67 4.95 -17.80 5.19
C PRO A 67 6.05 -18.14 4.19
N LEU A 68 6.97 -17.19 3.98
CA LEU A 68 8.12 -17.34 3.09
C LEU A 68 9.25 -18.16 3.71
N HIS A 69 9.20 -18.35 5.03
CA HIS A 69 10.23 -19.05 5.80
C HIS A 69 9.59 -19.78 6.98
N TRP A 70 9.92 -21.07 7.12
CA TRP A 70 9.42 -21.95 8.18
C TRP A 70 10.52 -22.19 9.19
N GLY A 71 10.82 -21.12 9.94
CA GLY A 71 11.91 -21.09 10.90
C GLY A 71 11.74 -22.06 12.06
N LYS A 72 12.82 -22.72 12.45
CA LYS A 72 12.88 -23.55 13.67
C LYS A 72 12.76 -22.65 14.90
N ASN A 73 12.00 -23.12 15.89
CA ASN A 73 11.84 -22.39 17.16
C ASN A 73 13.19 -22.21 17.88
N GLN A 74 13.45 -20.99 18.35
CA GLN A 74 14.66 -20.61 19.09
C GLN A 74 14.39 -19.39 20.00
N LYS A 75 15.33 -19.04 20.88
CA LYS A 75 15.24 -17.81 21.68
C LYS A 75 15.39 -16.58 20.77
N GLY A 76 14.64 -15.52 21.05
CA GLY A 76 14.68 -14.26 20.29
C GLY A 76 13.45 -14.07 19.40
N MET A 77 13.50 -13.09 18.50
CA MET A 77 12.40 -12.72 17.61
C MET A 77 12.57 -13.23 16.16
N SER A 78 13.76 -13.70 15.80
CA SER A 78 14.08 -14.22 14.46
C SER A 78 14.48 -15.69 14.54
N ALA A 79 14.24 -16.42 13.44
CA ALA A 79 14.68 -17.80 13.27
C ALA A 79 15.82 -17.82 12.24
N GLN A 80 16.95 -18.45 12.60
CA GLN A 80 18.15 -18.47 11.76
C GLN A 80 18.20 -19.62 10.76
N ALA A 81 17.48 -20.71 11.06
CA ALA A 81 17.44 -21.92 10.25
C ALA A 81 15.99 -22.39 10.09
N GLU A 82 15.65 -22.92 8.92
CA GLU A 82 14.37 -23.60 8.73
C GLU A 82 14.35 -24.97 9.40
N VAL A 83 13.13 -25.45 9.63
CA VAL A 83 12.88 -26.87 9.88
C VAL A 83 13.22 -27.70 8.62
N THR A 84 13.26 -29.02 8.74
CA THR A 84 13.53 -29.92 7.62
C THR A 84 12.46 -29.82 6.54
N GLU A 85 12.76 -30.23 5.30
CA GLU A 85 11.80 -30.17 4.19
C GLU A 85 10.50 -30.97 4.46
N GLU A 86 10.61 -32.11 5.16
CA GLU A 86 9.47 -32.89 5.61
C GLU A 86 8.58 -32.09 6.58
N GLU A 87 9.19 -31.45 7.57
CA GLU A 87 8.49 -30.59 8.53
C GLU A 87 7.86 -29.36 7.85
N ILE A 88 8.51 -28.78 6.83
CA ILE A 88 7.94 -27.69 6.02
C ILE A 88 6.67 -28.15 5.31
N ASN A 89 6.67 -29.35 4.73
CA ASN A 89 5.50 -29.89 4.04
C ASN A 89 4.33 -30.13 5.02
N ILE A 90 4.63 -30.63 6.21
CA ILE A 90 3.65 -30.77 7.30
C ILE A 90 3.11 -29.39 7.71
N ALA A 91 3.99 -28.41 7.93
CA ALA A 91 3.59 -27.07 8.35
C ALA A 91 2.71 -26.36 7.31
N LYS A 92 3.00 -26.53 6.01
CA LYS A 92 2.16 -26.06 4.92
C LYS A 92 0.77 -26.72 4.93
N ALA A 93 0.69 -28.03 5.21
CA ALA A 93 -0.59 -28.72 5.31
C ALA A 93 -1.42 -28.19 6.49
N VAL A 94 -0.81 -27.96 7.65
CA VAL A 94 -1.47 -27.37 8.83
C VAL A 94 -1.95 -25.93 8.53
N TRP A 95 -1.13 -25.12 7.87
CA TRP A 95 -1.52 -23.77 7.46
C TRP A 95 -2.71 -23.77 6.49
N GLN A 96 -2.71 -24.72 5.55
CA GLN A 96 -3.81 -24.90 4.61
C GLN A 96 -5.10 -25.31 5.31
N GLU A 97 -5.02 -26.22 6.30
CA GLU A 97 -6.16 -26.63 7.12
C GLU A 97 -6.72 -25.44 7.90
N ALA A 98 -5.86 -24.66 8.57
CA ALA A 98 -6.26 -23.46 9.28
C ALA A 98 -6.96 -22.43 8.36
N ARG A 99 -6.47 -22.25 7.13
CA ARG A 99 -7.11 -21.41 6.11
C ARG A 99 -8.51 -21.92 5.75
N ASN A 100 -8.62 -23.22 5.48
CA ASN A 100 -9.89 -23.85 5.12
C ASN A 100 -10.92 -23.72 6.25
N ASP A 101 -10.47 -23.87 7.50
CA ASP A 101 -11.30 -23.65 8.67
C ASP A 101 -11.72 -22.20 8.85
N ALA A 102 -10.84 -21.24 8.61
CA ALA A 102 -11.21 -19.82 8.61
C ALA A 102 -12.31 -19.53 7.57
N ILE A 103 -12.20 -20.10 6.36
CA ILE A 103 -13.23 -19.99 5.31
C ILE A 103 -14.56 -20.63 5.77
N ARG A 104 -14.50 -21.83 6.34
CA ARG A 104 -15.69 -22.55 6.85
C ARG A 104 -16.42 -21.71 7.91
N HIS A 105 -15.69 -21.11 8.85
CA HIS A 105 -16.29 -20.25 9.87
C HIS A 105 -16.79 -18.92 9.30
N ALA A 106 -16.08 -18.33 8.34
CA ALA A 106 -16.54 -17.14 7.64
C ALA A 106 -17.88 -17.39 6.92
N LYS A 107 -18.06 -18.54 6.26
CA LYS A 107 -19.33 -18.94 5.62
C LYS A 107 -20.47 -19.07 6.65
N LYS A 108 -20.21 -19.70 7.81
CA LYS A 108 -21.19 -19.75 8.92
C LYS A 108 -21.57 -18.36 9.44
N PHE A 109 -20.61 -17.43 9.53
CA PHE A 109 -20.89 -16.06 9.94
C PHE A 109 -21.78 -15.32 8.95
N VAL A 110 -21.62 -15.59 7.64
CA VAL A 110 -22.52 -15.06 6.60
C VAL A 110 -23.94 -15.61 6.78
N GLU A 111 -24.09 -16.90 7.04
CA GLU A 111 -25.40 -17.54 7.30
C GLU A 111 -26.13 -16.93 8.50
N ILE A 112 -25.39 -16.57 9.56
CA ILE A 112 -25.92 -15.90 10.75
C ILE A 112 -26.26 -14.41 10.49
N GLY A 113 -25.74 -13.83 9.40
CA GLY A 113 -25.94 -12.41 9.06
C GLY A 113 -24.92 -11.46 9.71
N ILE A 114 -23.74 -11.95 10.09
CA ILE A 114 -22.67 -11.11 10.66
C ILE A 114 -22.07 -10.20 9.58
N HIS A 115 -21.91 -8.92 9.90
CA HIS A 115 -21.39 -7.93 8.96
C HIS A 115 -19.91 -8.17 8.59
N LYS A 116 -19.55 -7.90 7.32
CA LYS A 116 -18.20 -8.07 6.74
C LYS A 116 -17.05 -7.48 7.55
N GLN A 117 -17.31 -6.44 8.35
CA GLN A 117 -16.30 -5.82 9.20
C GLN A 117 -15.72 -6.77 10.26
N VAL A 118 -16.50 -7.76 10.67
CA VAL A 118 -16.11 -8.83 11.60
C VAL A 118 -15.71 -10.07 10.81
N VAL A 119 -16.54 -10.52 9.85
CA VAL A 119 -16.31 -11.78 9.12
C VAL A 119 -14.95 -11.80 8.42
N ASN A 120 -14.57 -10.70 7.74
CA ASN A 120 -13.31 -10.66 7.00
C ASN A 120 -12.08 -10.70 7.92
N ARG A 121 -12.21 -10.46 9.23
CA ARG A 121 -11.08 -10.57 10.18
C ARG A 121 -10.60 -12.00 10.33
N LEU A 122 -11.49 -12.99 10.20
CA LEU A 122 -11.11 -14.42 10.19
C LEU A 122 -10.23 -14.77 8.99
N LEU A 123 -10.35 -14.02 7.89
CA LEU A 123 -9.71 -14.30 6.61
C LEU A 123 -8.40 -13.53 6.42
N GLU A 124 -8.17 -12.45 7.17
CA GLU A 124 -7.00 -11.58 7.02
C GLU A 124 -5.65 -12.31 7.12
N PRO A 125 -5.43 -13.29 8.02
CA PRO A 125 -4.14 -14.00 8.11
C PRO A 125 -3.71 -14.70 6.80
N PHE A 126 -4.68 -15.07 5.95
CA PHE A 126 -4.47 -15.86 4.73
C PHE A 126 -4.60 -15.01 3.46
N SER A 127 -4.48 -13.70 3.58
CA SER A 127 -4.74 -12.74 2.49
C SER A 127 -3.58 -11.80 2.25
N THR A 128 -3.61 -11.15 1.10
CA THR A 128 -2.72 -10.04 0.78
C THR A 128 -3.38 -8.70 1.10
N ILE A 129 -2.57 -7.65 1.21
CA ILE A 129 -3.02 -6.27 1.29
C ILE A 129 -2.34 -5.43 0.23
N THR A 130 -3.08 -4.48 -0.33
CA THR A 130 -2.54 -3.44 -1.22
C THR A 130 -2.42 -2.12 -0.47
N VAL A 131 -1.28 -1.45 -0.58
CA VAL A 131 -0.99 -0.17 0.08
C VAL A 131 -0.32 0.79 -0.89
N ILE A 132 -0.86 2.00 -1.01
CA ILE A 132 -0.14 3.13 -1.60
C ILE A 132 0.72 3.75 -0.52
N CYS A 133 1.99 3.96 -0.81
CA CYS A 133 2.98 4.46 0.14
C CYS A 133 3.83 5.57 -0.50
N SER A 134 3.81 6.77 0.08
CA SER A 134 4.64 7.90 -0.36
C SER A 134 5.62 8.31 0.74
N GLY A 135 6.82 8.72 0.37
CA GLY A 135 7.78 9.27 1.32
C GLY A 135 9.01 9.89 0.67
N THR A 136 9.73 10.69 1.45
CA THR A 136 11.05 11.24 1.09
C THR A 136 12.19 10.60 1.88
N GLU A 137 11.87 9.78 2.88
CA GLU A 137 12.82 9.18 3.81
C GLU A 137 12.71 7.64 3.82
N TYR A 138 13.24 6.98 2.79
CA TYR A 138 13.25 5.51 2.71
C TYR A 138 14.48 4.84 3.33
N LYS A 139 15.56 5.59 3.58
CA LYS A 139 16.84 5.02 4.04
C LYS A 139 16.67 4.17 5.31
N ASN A 140 16.07 4.73 6.36
CA ASN A 140 15.87 4.01 7.61
C ASN A 140 14.95 2.78 7.44
N PHE A 141 13.95 2.86 6.56
CA PHE A 141 13.10 1.70 6.24
C PHE A 141 13.94 0.57 5.61
N PHE A 142 14.76 0.90 4.61
CA PHE A 142 15.63 -0.09 3.95
C PHE A 142 16.69 -0.65 4.90
N ASP A 143 17.35 0.19 5.71
CA ASP A 143 18.36 -0.26 6.67
C ASP A 143 17.78 -1.29 7.67
N GLN A 144 16.57 -1.04 8.20
CA GLN A 144 15.94 -1.93 9.17
C GLN A 144 15.31 -3.17 8.53
N ARG A 145 14.73 -3.04 7.34
CA ARG A 145 13.88 -4.08 6.75
C ARG A 145 14.60 -4.93 5.71
N CYS A 146 15.69 -4.45 5.10
CA CYS A 146 16.62 -5.32 4.36
C CYS A 146 17.64 -6.01 5.28
N HIS A 147 17.49 -5.88 6.60
CA HIS A 147 18.36 -6.53 7.58
C HIS A 147 18.04 -8.03 7.70
N PRO A 148 19.04 -8.93 7.89
CA PRO A 148 18.84 -10.37 8.05
C PRO A 148 17.84 -10.77 9.16
N ASP A 149 17.80 -10.00 10.25
CA ASP A 149 16.87 -10.24 11.38
C ASP A 149 15.44 -9.76 11.14
N ALA A 150 15.18 -9.07 10.02
CA ALA A 150 13.82 -8.69 9.67
C ALA A 150 13.00 -9.94 9.30
N GLN A 151 11.72 -9.95 9.68
CA GLN A 151 10.84 -11.05 9.29
C GLN A 151 10.84 -11.22 7.76
N PRO A 152 10.96 -12.47 7.24
CA PRO A 152 11.19 -12.71 5.81
C PRO A 152 10.17 -12.06 4.86
N GLU A 153 8.89 -11.94 5.23
CA GLU A 153 7.87 -11.31 4.39
C GLU A 153 8.11 -9.80 4.20
N ILE A 154 8.40 -9.07 5.28
CA ILE A 154 8.68 -7.62 5.18
C ILE A 154 10.08 -7.37 4.60
N GLN A 155 11.01 -8.30 4.81
CA GLN A 155 12.34 -8.24 4.21
C GLN A 155 12.29 -8.38 2.69
N ASN A 156 11.57 -9.38 2.19
CA ASN A 156 11.37 -9.57 0.76
C ASN A 156 10.68 -8.35 0.12
N LEU A 157 9.65 -7.80 0.78
CA LEU A 157 9.03 -6.54 0.35
C LEU A 157 10.04 -5.39 0.30
N ALA A 158 10.86 -5.20 1.34
CA ALA A 158 11.83 -4.12 1.42
C ALA A 158 12.92 -4.24 0.34
N HIS A 159 13.41 -5.45 0.06
CA HIS A 159 14.34 -5.69 -1.05
C HIS A 159 13.72 -5.35 -2.41
N LYS A 160 12.46 -5.73 -2.66
CA LYS A 160 11.76 -5.36 -3.90
C LYS A 160 11.54 -3.86 -4.03
N MET A 161 11.16 -3.19 -2.93
CA MET A 161 11.04 -1.73 -2.89
C MET A 161 12.39 -1.06 -3.17
N LYS A 162 13.47 -1.53 -2.53
CA LYS A 162 14.82 -0.97 -2.70
C LYS A 162 15.32 -1.17 -4.14
N ALA A 163 15.15 -2.37 -4.69
CA ALA A 163 15.53 -2.65 -6.08
C ALA A 163 14.81 -1.75 -7.07
N ALA A 164 13.49 -1.55 -6.92
CA ALA A 164 12.73 -0.62 -7.74
C ALA A 164 13.19 0.84 -7.54
N TYR A 165 13.41 1.25 -6.29
CA TYR A 165 13.89 2.60 -5.95
C TYR A 165 15.27 2.91 -6.55
N ASP A 166 16.20 1.97 -6.46
CA ASP A 166 17.57 2.15 -6.96
C ASP A 166 17.62 2.13 -8.49
N ALA A 167 16.76 1.33 -9.14
CA ALA A 167 16.70 1.22 -10.59
C ALA A 167 15.94 2.38 -11.27
N ASN A 168 15.01 3.03 -10.57
CA ASN A 168 14.18 4.08 -11.13
C ASN A 168 14.90 5.45 -11.16
N GLN A 169 14.70 6.21 -12.23
CA GLN A 169 15.17 7.59 -12.34
C GLN A 169 14.01 8.55 -12.02
N PRO A 170 14.11 9.39 -10.98
CA PRO A 170 13.05 10.32 -10.62
C PRO A 170 12.92 11.45 -11.66
N GLN A 171 11.68 11.88 -11.91
CA GLN A 171 11.41 13.06 -12.73
C GLN A 171 11.81 14.32 -11.97
N GLN A 172 12.64 15.17 -12.58
CA GLN A 172 12.97 16.47 -12.02
C GLN A 172 11.75 17.39 -12.05
N LEU A 173 11.45 18.03 -10.92
CA LEU A 173 10.37 19.00 -10.76
C LEU A 173 10.92 20.36 -10.33
N ALA A 174 10.47 21.41 -11.01
CA ALA A 174 10.65 22.79 -10.58
C ALA A 174 9.72 23.13 -9.40
N ALA A 175 10.06 24.20 -8.67
CA ALA A 175 9.20 24.67 -7.57
C ALA A 175 7.79 25.01 -8.10
N GLY A 176 6.75 24.48 -7.46
CA GLY A 176 5.37 24.64 -7.89
C GLY A 176 4.84 23.52 -8.81
N GLU A 177 5.70 22.65 -9.32
CA GLU A 177 5.27 21.49 -10.09
C GLU A 177 4.80 20.33 -9.20
N TRP A 178 3.93 19.49 -9.75
CA TRP A 178 3.20 18.47 -8.99
C TRP A 178 3.77 17.07 -9.17
N HIS A 179 3.94 16.37 -8.05
CA HIS A 179 4.04 14.91 -7.98
C HIS A 179 2.63 14.32 -8.04
N LEU A 180 2.31 13.60 -9.13
CA LEU A 180 0.97 13.10 -9.44
C LEU A 180 0.97 11.57 -9.64
N PRO A 181 0.83 10.77 -8.58
CA PRO A 181 0.76 9.32 -8.70
C PRO A 181 -0.41 8.84 -9.57
N LEU A 182 -0.19 7.76 -10.31
CA LEU A 182 -1.20 7.13 -11.18
C LEU A 182 -1.72 8.03 -12.33
N ILE A 183 -1.06 9.14 -12.64
CA ILE A 183 -1.29 9.91 -13.86
C ILE A 183 -0.34 9.42 -14.94
N LYS A 184 -0.88 9.14 -16.13
CA LYS A 184 -0.17 8.70 -17.33
C LYS A 184 -0.12 9.83 -18.36
N GLN A 185 0.73 9.68 -19.36
CA GLN A 185 0.83 10.63 -20.47
C GLN A 185 -0.51 10.82 -21.21
N GLU A 186 -1.26 9.73 -21.44
CA GLU A 186 -2.60 9.77 -22.04
C GLU A 186 -3.57 10.69 -21.29
N ASP A 187 -3.47 10.77 -19.96
CA ASP A 187 -4.30 11.65 -19.15
C ASP A 187 -3.88 13.12 -19.31
N ILE A 188 -2.57 13.39 -19.43
CA ILE A 188 -2.01 14.73 -19.62
C ILE A 188 -2.37 15.26 -21.01
N ASP A 189 -2.40 14.38 -22.02
CA ASP A 189 -2.77 14.74 -23.39
C ASP A 189 -4.27 15.03 -23.50
N GLU A 190 -5.12 14.34 -22.72
CA GLU A 190 -6.58 14.54 -22.69
C GLU A 190 -6.99 15.74 -21.81
N ILE A 191 -6.30 15.98 -20.69
CA ILE A 191 -6.67 16.98 -19.67
C ILE A 191 -5.63 18.09 -19.61
N SER A 192 -5.99 19.27 -20.14
CA SER A 192 -5.12 20.45 -20.11
C SER A 192 -5.10 21.16 -18.74
N ASP A 193 -6.14 21.00 -17.92
CA ASP A 193 -6.20 21.62 -16.59
C ASP A 193 -5.43 20.78 -15.55
N ARG A 194 -4.34 21.35 -15.03
CA ARG A 194 -3.53 20.73 -13.98
C ARG A 194 -4.33 20.43 -12.72
N HIS A 195 -5.32 21.25 -12.38
CA HIS A 195 -6.13 21.03 -11.18
C HIS A 195 -7.04 19.81 -11.35
N GLU A 196 -7.56 19.55 -12.56
CA GLU A 196 -8.28 18.30 -12.83
C GLU A 196 -7.39 17.07 -12.72
N LEU A 197 -6.13 17.13 -13.20
CA LEU A 197 -5.16 16.05 -13.02
C LEU A 197 -4.88 15.74 -11.54
N VAL A 198 -4.81 16.78 -10.68
CA VAL A 198 -4.71 16.60 -9.21
C VAL A 198 -5.91 15.82 -8.68
N LYS A 199 -7.13 16.21 -9.06
CA LYS A 199 -8.36 15.52 -8.63
C LYS A 199 -8.39 14.07 -9.10
N ILE A 200 -8.01 13.81 -10.35
CA ILE A 200 -7.95 12.46 -10.94
C ILE A 200 -6.95 11.60 -10.15
N SER A 201 -5.75 12.13 -9.89
CA SER A 201 -4.71 11.43 -9.12
C SER A 201 -5.21 11.05 -7.71
N VAL A 202 -5.86 11.99 -7.00
CA VAL A 202 -6.47 11.72 -5.69
C VAL A 202 -7.55 10.64 -5.78
N GLY A 203 -8.46 10.74 -6.77
CA GLY A 203 -9.51 9.76 -7.01
C GLY A 203 -8.95 8.36 -7.24
N ARG A 204 -7.89 8.23 -8.04
CA ARG A 204 -7.21 6.95 -8.30
C ARG A 204 -6.53 6.39 -7.05
N CYS A 205 -5.82 7.23 -6.30
CA CYS A 205 -5.22 6.83 -5.02
C CYS A 205 -6.27 6.33 -4.01
N ALA A 206 -7.45 6.97 -3.96
CA ALA A 206 -8.53 6.57 -3.07
C ALA A 206 -9.13 5.18 -3.40
N ARG A 207 -8.90 4.67 -4.61
CA ARG A 207 -9.41 3.37 -5.04
C ARG A 207 -8.54 2.19 -4.62
N VAL A 208 -7.55 2.35 -3.74
CA VAL A 208 -6.69 1.25 -3.26
C VAL A 208 -7.47 0.02 -2.73
N SER A 209 -8.70 0.22 -2.24
CA SER A 209 -9.58 -0.85 -1.76
C SER A 209 -10.33 -1.61 -2.87
N TYR A 210 -10.37 -1.07 -4.09
CA TYR A 210 -11.02 -1.68 -5.23
C TYR A 210 -9.94 -2.31 -6.11
N LEU A 211 -9.82 -3.64 -6.01
CA LEU A 211 -8.87 -4.53 -6.73
C LEU A 211 -8.87 -4.36 -8.27
N ASN A 212 -9.69 -3.47 -8.81
CA ASN A 212 -9.79 -3.15 -10.23
C ASN A 212 -9.05 -1.84 -10.51
N HIS A 213 -7.72 -1.82 -10.35
CA HIS A 213 -6.91 -0.80 -11.06
C HIS A 213 -6.94 -1.01 -12.60
N ASP A 214 -7.50 -2.16 -13.01
CA ASP A 214 -7.78 -2.57 -14.40
C ASP A 214 -9.23 -2.34 -14.85
N GLY A 215 -10.08 -1.74 -14.00
CA GLY A 215 -11.44 -1.34 -14.42
C GLY A 215 -11.41 -0.15 -15.37
N ILE A 216 -12.45 0.00 -16.20
CA ILE A 216 -12.64 1.15 -17.11
C ILE A 216 -12.41 2.45 -16.33
N ARG A 217 -11.36 3.17 -16.72
CA ARG A 217 -10.89 4.41 -16.10
C ARG A 217 -11.74 5.56 -16.62
N SER A 218 -12.69 6.00 -15.81
CA SER A 218 -13.48 7.20 -16.10
C SER A 218 -12.86 8.37 -15.34
N LEU A 219 -12.21 9.29 -16.05
CA LEU A 219 -11.65 10.53 -15.49
C LEU A 219 -12.71 11.28 -14.67
N SER A 220 -13.93 11.33 -15.20
CA SER A 220 -15.07 11.95 -14.53
C SER A 220 -15.43 11.28 -13.20
N ASP A 221 -15.28 9.96 -13.08
CA ASP A 221 -15.57 9.26 -11.83
C ASP A 221 -14.47 9.44 -10.80
N ASP A 222 -13.23 9.62 -11.24
CA ASP A 222 -12.11 9.95 -10.35
C ASP A 222 -12.27 11.37 -9.76
N ILE A 223 -12.68 12.34 -10.59
CA ILE A 223 -13.02 13.70 -10.13
C ILE A 223 -14.20 13.68 -9.15
N LYS A 224 -15.29 12.98 -9.48
CA LYS A 224 -16.45 12.83 -8.57
C LYS A 224 -16.05 12.19 -7.25
N LEU A 225 -15.15 11.21 -7.27
CA LEU A 225 -14.64 10.57 -6.06
C LEU A 225 -13.84 11.56 -5.23
N HIS A 226 -12.89 12.29 -5.82
CA HIS A 226 -12.19 13.38 -5.15
C HIS A 226 -13.15 14.36 -4.46
N ASP A 227 -14.11 14.91 -5.20
CA ASP A 227 -15.04 15.93 -4.69
C ASP A 227 -15.92 15.39 -3.56
N ARG A 228 -16.31 14.10 -3.62
CA ARG A 228 -17.02 13.43 -2.51
C ARG A 228 -16.16 13.30 -1.25
N LEU A 229 -14.88 12.97 -1.40
CA LEU A 229 -13.98 12.75 -0.25
C LEU A 229 -13.70 14.04 0.52
N ILE A 230 -13.48 15.14 -0.18
CA ILE A 230 -13.23 16.45 0.44
C ILE A 230 -14.51 17.06 1.04
N SER A 231 -15.67 16.83 0.43
CA SER A 231 -16.97 17.34 0.93
C SER A 231 -17.59 16.47 2.03
N SER A 232 -17.03 15.30 2.32
CA SER A 232 -17.46 14.44 3.43
C SER A 232 -17.25 15.14 4.77
N LYS A 233 -18.07 14.78 5.78
CA LYS A 233 -17.97 15.33 7.14
C LYS A 233 -17.74 14.19 8.15
N PRO A 234 -16.51 14.00 8.67
CA PRO A 234 -15.27 14.73 8.34
C PRO A 234 -14.75 14.38 6.94
N ALA A 235 -13.89 15.25 6.39
CA ALA A 235 -13.25 15.01 5.10
C ALA A 235 -12.32 13.79 5.16
N HIS A 236 -12.33 12.96 4.13
CA HIS A 236 -11.47 11.78 4.05
C HIS A 236 -10.18 12.10 3.29
N LEU A 237 -9.22 12.70 4.00
CA LEU A 237 -8.02 13.31 3.41
C LEU A 237 -6.84 12.36 3.19
N SER A 238 -6.92 11.08 3.58
CA SER A 238 -5.79 10.14 3.42
C SER A 238 -5.28 10.02 1.97
N PRO A 239 -6.13 9.95 0.93
CA PRO A 239 -5.66 9.89 -0.45
C PRO A 239 -4.97 11.18 -0.95
N PHE A 240 -5.29 12.33 -0.35
CA PHE A 240 -4.74 13.64 -0.73
C PHE A 240 -3.28 13.82 -0.29
N GLU A 241 -2.82 13.00 0.64
CA GLU A 241 -1.46 13.04 1.16
C GLU A 241 -0.42 12.58 0.11
N HIS A 242 -0.83 11.78 -0.88
CA HIS A 242 0.08 11.21 -1.89
C HIS A 242 0.39 12.18 -3.03
N ILE A 243 -0.42 13.23 -3.20
CA ILE A 243 -0.22 14.27 -4.20
C ILE A 243 0.54 15.39 -3.52
N ALA A 244 1.59 15.92 -4.15
CA ALA A 244 2.42 16.94 -3.55
C ALA A 244 2.99 17.94 -4.55
N ILE A 245 3.31 19.14 -4.07
CA ILE A 245 4.00 20.19 -4.82
C ILE A 245 5.47 20.19 -4.44
N ALA A 246 6.37 20.27 -5.42
CA ALA A 246 7.80 20.45 -5.18
C ALA A 246 8.09 21.86 -4.64
N LEU A 247 8.92 21.93 -3.59
CA LEU A 247 9.35 23.19 -2.98
C LEU A 247 10.69 23.65 -3.56
N SER A 248 10.99 24.94 -3.43
CA SER A 248 12.28 25.52 -3.81
C SER A 248 13.40 25.28 -2.78
N SER A 249 13.05 24.72 -1.61
CA SER A 249 13.94 24.45 -0.48
C SER A 249 13.67 23.05 0.09
N SER A 250 14.62 22.50 0.85
CA SER A 250 14.48 21.23 1.58
C SER A 250 13.70 21.37 2.90
N GLU A 251 12.70 22.24 2.94
CA GLU A 251 11.86 22.41 4.12
C GLU A 251 11.03 21.14 4.36
N LYS A 252 10.88 20.76 5.63
CA LYS A 252 10.01 19.66 6.03
C LYS A 252 8.57 20.14 6.23
N ARG A 253 7.64 19.62 5.44
CA ARG A 253 6.19 19.84 5.56
C ARG A 253 5.52 18.51 5.91
N ALA A 254 5.11 18.38 7.17
CA ALA A 254 4.60 17.12 7.73
C ALA A 254 5.58 15.95 7.50
N ASN A 255 5.19 14.96 6.69
CA ASN A 255 5.99 13.77 6.44
C ASN A 255 7.04 13.94 5.32
N PHE A 256 6.95 15.00 4.51
CA PHE A 256 7.81 15.17 3.34
C PHE A 256 8.84 16.27 3.53
N THR A 257 10.04 16.04 3.01
CA THR A 257 11.12 17.03 2.91
C THR A 257 11.22 17.51 1.47
N GLY A 258 11.20 18.82 1.25
CA GLY A 258 11.30 19.38 -0.10
C GLY A 258 10.02 19.31 -0.94
N PHE A 259 8.93 18.82 -0.35
CA PHE A 259 7.60 18.73 -0.95
C PHE A 259 6.51 19.11 0.05
N GLN A 260 5.38 19.61 -0.44
CA GLN A 260 4.19 19.88 0.36
C GLN A 260 3.01 19.05 -0.15
N SER A 261 2.44 18.17 0.69
CA SER A 261 1.27 17.37 0.30
C SER A 261 0.04 18.25 0.07
N TYR A 262 -0.86 17.83 -0.82
CA TYR A 262 -2.11 18.53 -1.05
C TYR A 262 -2.99 18.55 0.21
N ARG A 263 -2.95 17.46 0.99
CA ARG A 263 -3.57 17.40 2.32
C ARG A 263 -3.08 18.51 3.26
N TYR A 264 -1.78 18.80 3.28
CA TYR A 264 -1.21 19.85 4.14
C TYR A 264 -1.83 21.21 3.90
N GLU A 265 -2.10 21.54 2.63
CA GLU A 265 -2.79 22.78 2.25
C GLU A 265 -4.25 22.76 2.69
N LEU A 266 -4.97 21.67 2.42
CA LEU A 266 -6.38 21.53 2.76
C LEU A 266 -6.67 21.62 4.26
N GLU A 267 -5.81 21.08 5.11
CA GLU A 267 -5.98 21.13 6.57
C GLU A 267 -5.70 22.52 7.16
N ARG A 268 -5.04 23.41 6.42
CA ARG A 268 -4.72 24.79 6.86
C ARG A 268 -5.69 25.84 6.33
N ASN A 269 -6.40 25.52 5.26
CA ASN A 269 -7.41 26.37 4.64
C ASN A 269 -8.84 26.08 5.17
N GLN A 270 -8.99 25.12 6.09
CA GLN A 270 -10.24 24.83 6.83
C GLN A 270 -10.28 25.59 8.14
#